data_AF-A0A8S3W414-F1
#
_entry.id   AF-A0A8S3W414-F1
#
_cell.length_a   1.000
_cell.length_b   1.000
_cell.length_c   1.000
_cell.angle_alpha   90.00
_cell.angle_beta   90.00
_cell.angle_gamma   90.00
#
_symmetry.space_group_name_H-M   'P 1'
#
loop_
_entity.id
_entity.type
_entity.pdbx_description
1 polymer ?
#
loop_
_entity_poly.entity_id
_entity_poly.type
_entity_poly.pdbx_seq_one_letter_code
_entity_poly.pdbx_strand_id
1 'polypeptide(L)'
;MAFAGTNISLSQPDITQKLTERIDDLKQKIAAWGKRIRQFTERSRRFTQNRLFQSDQKRLYKSLERPEVCGAGPGPDQANTVAFWRGLWSEPVNHSEGPWTEVVASQCASITPMDPVIITPDDVAEAVRRAPNWKSPGLDGLHHYWLKGFMVCYAVLARQFQEALN
;
A
#
# COMPACT_ATOMS: atom_id res chain seq x y z
N MET A 1 25.54 40.96 32.30
CA MET A 1 24.16 40.51 32.56
C MET A 1 24.03 39.08 32.08
N ALA A 2 23.61 38.15 32.94
CA ALA A 2 23.37 36.75 32.57
C ALA A 2 21.90 36.56 32.19
N PHE A 3 21.62 35.87 31.08
CA PHE A 3 20.25 35.49 30.74
C PHE A 3 19.77 34.43 31.75
N ALA A 4 18.71 34.74 32.48
CA ALA A 4 18.21 33.90 33.58
C ALA A 4 17.88 32.48 33.10
N GLY A 5 18.47 31.48 33.75
CA GLY A 5 18.26 30.05 33.46
C GLY A 5 19.25 29.41 32.47
N THR A 6 20.25 30.16 31.98
CA THR A 6 21.32 29.62 31.13
C THR A 6 22.69 29.94 31.72
N ASN A 7 23.53 28.92 31.92
CA ASN A 7 24.95 29.05 32.34
C ASN A 7 25.83 29.66 31.22
N ILE A 8 25.37 30.72 30.56
CA ILE A 8 26.08 31.41 29.48
C ILE A 8 26.41 32.82 29.99
N SER A 9 27.70 33.05 30.29
CA SER A 9 28.21 34.35 30.74
C SER A 9 28.89 35.10 29.60
N LEU A 10 28.61 36.42 29.49
CA LEU A 10 29.18 37.34 28.49
C LEU A 10 30.71 37.46 28.52
N SER A 11 31.35 36.97 29.59
CA SER A 11 32.79 37.07 29.84
C SER A 11 33.60 35.85 29.39
N GLN A 12 32.99 34.82 28.78
CA GLN A 12 33.71 33.62 28.33
C GLN A 12 34.15 33.74 26.86
N PRO A 13 35.36 33.24 26.50
CA PRO A 13 35.90 33.37 25.14
C PRO A 13 35.15 32.52 24.09
N ASP A 14 34.39 31.51 24.52
CA ASP A 14 33.67 30.55 23.68
C ASP A 14 32.17 30.87 23.52
N ILE A 15 31.76 32.10 23.85
CA ILE A 15 30.35 32.46 23.95
C ILE A 15 29.57 32.34 22.64
N THR A 16 30.21 32.65 21.51
CA THR A 16 29.60 32.57 20.18
C THR A 16 29.22 31.14 19.86
N GLN A 17 30.10 30.19 20.17
CA GLN A 17 29.86 28.76 19.99
C GLN A 17 28.70 28.28 20.86
N LYS A 18 28.68 28.61 22.15
CA LYS A 18 27.59 28.26 23.08
C LYS A 18 26.24 28.83 22.64
N LEU A 19 26.23 30.04 22.06
CA LEU A 19 25.03 30.65 21.51
C LEU A 19 24.54 29.91 20.26
N THR A 20 25.43 29.54 19.34
CA THR A 20 25.07 28.75 18.16
C THR A 20 24.53 27.37 18.53
N GLU A 21 25.18 26.65 19.44
CA GLU A 21 24.71 25.35 19.94
C GLU A 21 23.32 25.48 20.55
N ARG A 22 23.09 26.52 21.36
CA ARG A 22 21.77 26.78 21.95
C ARG A 22 20.70 27.11 20.91
N ILE A 23 21.04 27.87 19.87
CA ILE A 23 20.13 28.17 18.76
C ILE A 23 19.77 26.88 18.02
N ASP A 24 20.75 26.02 17.75
CA ASP A 24 20.53 24.77 17.04
C ASP A 24 19.72 23.76 17.87
N ASP A 25 19.97 23.67 19.17
CA ASP A 25 19.12 22.91 20.11
C ASP A 25 17.65 23.33 20.04
N LEU A 26 17.40 24.65 20.02
CA LEU A 26 16.05 25.19 19.94
C LEU A 26 15.40 24.89 18.58
N LYS A 27 16.15 25.03 17.48
CA LYS A 27 15.68 24.66 16.14
C LYS A 27 15.33 23.17 16.06
N GLN A 28 16.20 22.29 16.59
CA GLN A 28 15.97 20.85 16.61
C GLN A 28 14.72 20.49 17.43
N LYS A 29 14.53 21.13 18.59
CA LYS A 29 13.31 20.95 19.39
C LYS A 29 12.08 21.37 18.61
N ILE A 30 12.06 22.58 18.03
CA ILE A 30 10.93 23.07 17.22
C ILE A 30 10.61 22.09 16.08
N ALA A 31 11.63 21.61 15.36
CA ALA A 31 11.46 20.65 14.28
C ALA A 31 10.86 19.32 14.78
N ALA A 32 11.34 18.79 15.91
CA ALA A 32 10.84 17.56 16.51
C ALA A 32 9.38 17.69 16.97
N TRP A 33 9.03 18.79 17.63
CA TRP A 33 7.64 19.08 18.04
C TRP A 33 6.73 19.24 16.81
N GLY A 34 7.17 19.97 15.78
CA GLY A 34 6.43 20.11 14.52
C GLY A 34 6.18 18.77 13.84
N LYS A 35 7.19 17.88 13.81
CA LYS A 35 7.06 16.51 13.29
C LYS A 35 6.03 15.70 14.07
N ARG A 36 6.08 15.74 15.41
CA ARG A 36 5.12 15.02 16.27
C ARG A 36 3.68 15.47 16.01
N ILE A 37 3.45 16.79 15.91
CA ILE A 37 2.13 17.35 15.60
C ILE A 37 1.65 16.83 14.24
N ARG A 38 2.48 16.93 13.20
CA ARG A 38 2.12 16.44 11.86
C ARG A 38 1.78 14.95 11.86
N GLN A 39 2.59 14.13 12.52
CA GLN A 39 2.35 12.69 12.63
C GLN A 39 1.04 12.38 13.37
N PHE A 40 0.75 13.11 14.45
CA PHE A 40 -0.51 12.95 15.18
C PHE A 40 -1.71 13.33 14.32
N THR A 41 -1.65 14.47 13.63
CA THR A 41 -2.72 14.93 12.73
C THR A 41 -2.96 13.93 11.59
N GLU A 42 -1.89 13.45 10.95
CA GLU A 42 -1.96 12.44 9.89
C GLU A 42 -2.53 11.13 10.39
N ARG A 43 -2.10 10.65 11.56
CA ARG A 43 -2.62 9.42 12.17
C ARG A 43 -4.10 9.54 12.46
N SER A 44 -4.53 10.64 13.08
CA SER A 44 -5.94 10.89 13.42
C SER A 44 -6.79 11.01 12.16
N ARG A 45 -6.30 11.71 11.13
CA ARG A 45 -6.97 11.79 9.83
C ARG A 45 -7.15 10.42 9.19
N ARG A 46 -6.08 9.62 9.09
CA ARG A 46 -6.13 8.26 8.53
C ARG A 46 -7.07 7.36 9.31
N PHE A 47 -7.03 7.43 10.64
CA PHE A 47 -7.95 6.66 11.48
C PHE A 47 -9.41 6.99 11.17
N THR A 48 -9.76 8.28 11.13
CA THR A 48 -11.12 8.74 10.81
C THR A 48 -11.53 8.35 9.39
N GLN A 49 -10.65 8.53 8.40
CA GLN A 49 -10.91 8.17 7.01
C GLN A 49 -11.08 6.65 6.82
N ASN A 50 -10.23 5.83 7.43
CA ASN A 50 -10.33 4.37 7.38
C ASN A 50 -11.60 3.87 8.06
N ARG A 51 -11.97 4.47 9.20
CA ARG A 51 -13.22 4.13 9.88
C ARG A 51 -14.42 4.47 9.00
N LEU A 52 -14.41 5.65 8.38
CA LEU A 52 -15.46 6.08 7.46
C LEU A 52 -15.50 5.18 6.21
N PHE A 53 -14.35 4.75 5.69
CA PHE A 53 -14.28 3.80 4.58
C PHE A 53 -14.95 2.46 4.93
N GLN A 54 -14.75 1.95 6.15
CA GLN A 54 -15.37 0.69 6.56
C GLN A 54 -16.86 0.83 6.83
N SER A 55 -17.32 1.95 7.40
CA SER A 55 -18.73 2.14 7.78
C SER A 55 -19.61 2.76 6.68
N ASP A 56 -19.10 3.74 5.93
CA ASP A 56 -19.84 4.52 4.94
C ASP A 56 -18.89 5.09 3.87
N GLN A 57 -18.56 4.24 2.89
CA GLN A 57 -17.68 4.58 1.78
C GLN A 57 -18.18 5.80 1.00
N LYS A 58 -19.50 5.93 0.82
CA LYS A 58 -20.10 7.04 0.05
C LYS A 58 -19.77 8.38 0.70
N ARG A 59 -19.89 8.48 2.03
CA ARG A 59 -19.52 9.70 2.76
C ARG A 59 -18.04 10.02 2.65
N LEU A 60 -17.16 9.02 2.70
CA LEU A 60 -15.73 9.26 2.49
C LEU A 60 -15.46 9.84 1.11
N TYR A 61 -15.98 9.21 0.05
CA TYR A 61 -15.76 9.70 -1.32
C TYR A 61 -16.32 11.11 -1.52
N LYS A 62 -17.52 11.41 -1.01
CA LYS A 62 -18.06 12.77 -1.02
C LYS A 62 -17.16 13.78 -0.29
N SER A 63 -16.51 13.38 0.81
CA SER A 63 -15.56 14.27 1.51
C SER A 63 -14.24 14.47 0.75
N LEU A 64 -13.90 13.55 -0.17
CA LEU A 64 -12.72 13.62 -1.03
C LEU A 64 -13.00 14.35 -2.35
N GLU A 65 -14.27 14.44 -2.75
CA GLU A 65 -14.69 15.20 -3.92
C GLU A 65 -14.18 16.64 -3.81
N ARG A 66 -13.51 17.07 -4.86
CA ARG A 66 -13.08 18.46 -5.06
C ARG A 66 -13.91 19.01 -6.20
N PRO A 67 -15.15 19.48 -5.95
CA PRO A 67 -16.03 20.00 -7.00
C PRO A 67 -15.41 21.18 -7.76
N GLU A 68 -14.40 21.84 -7.18
CA GLU A 68 -13.63 22.91 -7.80
C GLU A 68 -12.60 22.41 -8.83
N VAL A 69 -12.22 21.13 -8.77
CA VAL A 69 -11.26 20.48 -9.68
C VAL A 69 -12.00 19.62 -10.71
N CYS A 70 -13.11 18.98 -10.32
CA CYS A 70 -13.97 18.24 -11.22
C CYS A 70 -14.89 19.24 -11.94
N GLY A 71 -14.54 19.61 -13.18
CA GLY A 71 -15.30 20.60 -13.95
C GLY A 71 -16.80 20.32 -13.96
N ALA A 72 -17.61 21.36 -13.76
CA ALA A 72 -19.07 21.34 -13.75
C ALA A 72 -19.71 21.09 -15.14
N GLY A 73 -18.98 20.44 -16.04
CA GLY A 73 -19.50 20.04 -17.34
C GLY A 73 -20.36 18.78 -17.22
N PRO A 74 -21.28 18.55 -18.18
CA PRO A 74 -21.91 17.25 -18.29
C PRO A 74 -20.82 16.17 -18.42
N GLY A 75 -20.99 15.06 -17.71
CA GLY A 75 -20.11 13.91 -17.84
C GLY A 75 -20.06 13.40 -19.29
N PRO A 76 -19.07 12.60 -19.67
CA PRO A 76 -19.01 12.03 -21.00
C PRO A 76 -20.30 11.24 -21.29
N ASP A 77 -20.80 11.37 -22.51
CA ASP A 77 -22.02 10.68 -22.93
C ASP A 77 -21.86 9.16 -22.73
N GLN A 78 -22.90 8.54 -22.17
CA GLN A 78 -22.89 7.12 -21.82
C GLN A 78 -22.75 6.26 -23.07
N ALA A 79 -23.45 6.60 -24.16
CA ALA A 79 -23.38 5.83 -25.40
C ALA A 79 -21.97 5.92 -26.01
N ASN A 80 -21.39 7.12 -26.06
CA ASN A 80 -20.01 7.32 -26.51
C ASN A 80 -18.98 6.57 -25.66
N THR A 81 -19.15 6.57 -24.33
CA THR A 81 -18.24 5.86 -23.41
C THR A 81 -18.32 4.34 -23.62
N VAL A 82 -19.54 3.81 -23.74
CA VAL A 82 -19.77 2.38 -24.02
C VAL A 82 -19.23 2.01 -25.40
N ALA A 83 -19.46 2.83 -26.42
CA ALA A 83 -18.95 2.59 -27.77
C ALA A 83 -17.41 2.57 -27.79
N PHE A 84 -16.76 3.51 -27.11
CA PHE A 84 -15.30 3.58 -26.98
C PHE A 84 -14.73 2.29 -26.37
N TRP A 85 -15.21 1.89 -25.19
CA TRP A 85 -14.69 0.69 -24.51
C TRP A 85 -15.06 -0.60 -25.24
N ARG A 86 -16.25 -0.67 -25.86
CA ARG A 86 -16.67 -1.80 -26.68
C ARG A 86 -15.76 -1.99 -27.89
N GLY A 87 -15.41 -0.92 -28.60
CA GLY A 87 -14.47 -0.98 -29.72
C GLY A 87 -13.09 -1.50 -29.30
N LEU A 88 -12.65 -1.19 -28.09
CA LEU A 88 -11.35 -1.66 -27.59
C LEU A 88 -11.38 -3.13 -27.12
N TRP A 89 -12.45 -3.55 -26.43
CA TRP A 89 -12.45 -4.83 -25.69
C TRP A 89 -13.40 -5.90 -26.22
N SER A 90 -14.42 -5.50 -27.00
CA SER A 90 -15.46 -6.42 -27.47
C SER A 90 -15.34 -6.76 -28.96
N GLU A 91 -14.55 -6.00 -29.71
CA GLU A 91 -14.27 -6.33 -31.10
C GLU A 91 -13.21 -7.45 -31.14
N PRO A 92 -13.53 -8.63 -31.70
CA PRO A 92 -12.56 -9.68 -31.85
C PRO A 92 -11.50 -9.25 -32.87
N VAL A 93 -10.33 -8.88 -32.36
CA VAL A 93 -9.16 -8.61 -33.20
C VAL A 93 -8.43 -9.93 -33.43
N ASN A 94 -8.29 -10.33 -34.69
CA ASN A 94 -7.39 -11.41 -35.05
C ASN A 94 -5.96 -10.89 -34.97
N HIS A 95 -5.25 -11.25 -33.91
CA HIS A 95 -3.82 -10.99 -33.81
C HIS A 95 -3.08 -11.99 -34.70
N SER A 96 -2.39 -11.50 -35.72
CA SER A 96 -1.38 -12.31 -36.42
C SER A 96 -0.16 -12.34 -35.52
N GLU A 97 0.09 -13.49 -34.88
CA GLU A 97 1.32 -13.72 -34.15
C GLU A 97 2.52 -13.52 -35.09
N GLY A 98 3.51 -12.74 -34.66
CA GLY A 98 4.70 -12.48 -35.46
C GLY A 98 5.62 -13.72 -35.51
N PRO A 99 6.61 -13.76 -36.42
CA PRO A 99 7.55 -14.89 -36.54
C PRO A 99 8.33 -15.21 -35.24
N TRP A 100 8.33 -14.29 -34.27
CA TRP A 100 8.95 -14.48 -32.97
C TRP A 100 8.29 -15.61 -32.15
N THR A 101 7.01 -15.93 -32.37
CA THR A 101 6.34 -17.02 -31.64
C THR A 101 6.90 -18.38 -32.04
N GLU A 102 7.24 -18.59 -33.30
CA GLU A 102 7.93 -19.79 -33.78
C GLU A 102 9.34 -19.89 -33.21
N VAL A 103 10.04 -18.75 -33.11
CA VAL A 103 11.37 -18.68 -32.46
C VAL A 103 11.27 -19.05 -30.98
N VAL A 104 10.30 -18.50 -30.25
CA VAL A 104 10.08 -18.83 -28.84
C VAL A 104 9.63 -20.29 -28.68
N ALA A 105 8.74 -20.78 -29.54
CA ALA A 105 8.29 -22.17 -29.51
C ALA A 105 9.45 -23.15 -29.75
N SER A 106 10.34 -22.86 -30.70
CA SER A 106 11.53 -23.67 -30.95
C SER A 106 12.54 -23.61 -29.79
N GLN A 107 12.72 -22.45 -29.16
CA GLN A 107 13.54 -22.31 -27.94
C GLN A 107 12.94 -23.07 -26.76
N CYS A 108 11.61 -23.07 -26.64
CA CYS A 108 10.89 -23.77 -25.58
C CYS A 108 10.69 -25.26 -25.85
N ALA A 109 10.93 -25.76 -27.08
CA ALA A 109 10.70 -27.15 -27.45
C ALA A 109 11.54 -28.14 -26.64
N SER A 110 12.73 -27.73 -26.19
CA SER A 110 13.60 -28.52 -25.31
C SER A 110 13.29 -28.35 -23.82
N ILE A 111 12.40 -27.44 -23.45
CA ILE A 111 12.05 -27.17 -22.06
C ILE A 111 10.99 -28.18 -21.63
N THR A 112 11.30 -28.98 -20.62
CA THR A 112 10.33 -29.89 -20.01
C THR A 112 9.15 -29.08 -19.46
N PRO A 113 7.90 -29.44 -19.80
CA PRO A 113 6.73 -28.81 -19.21
C PRO A 113 6.80 -28.84 -17.68
N MET A 114 6.31 -27.78 -17.04
CA MET A 114 6.20 -27.77 -15.58
C MET A 114 5.25 -28.87 -15.13
N ASP A 115 5.67 -29.67 -14.15
CA ASP A 115 4.81 -30.69 -13.56
C ASP A 115 3.55 -30.06 -12.95
N PRO A 116 2.44 -30.81 -12.85
CA PRO A 116 1.24 -30.35 -12.18
C PRO A 116 1.56 -29.84 -10.76
N VAL A 117 1.21 -28.60 -10.49
CA VAL A 117 1.41 -28.00 -9.16
C VAL A 117 0.33 -28.54 -8.23
N ILE A 118 0.76 -29.31 -7.24
CA ILE A 118 -0.11 -29.83 -6.18
C ILE A 118 0.17 -29.03 -4.91
N ILE A 119 -0.81 -28.26 -4.46
CA ILE A 119 -0.73 -27.47 -3.23
C ILE A 119 -1.22 -28.34 -2.07
N THR A 120 -0.32 -28.64 -1.14
CA THR A 120 -0.59 -29.44 0.05
C THR A 120 -0.82 -28.56 1.29
N PRO A 121 -1.38 -29.12 2.38
CA PRO A 121 -1.49 -28.39 3.65
C PRO A 121 -0.13 -27.97 4.22
N ASP A 122 0.94 -28.72 3.94
CA ASP A 122 2.30 -28.39 4.38
C ASP A 122 2.86 -27.16 3.65
N ASP A 123 2.53 -27.00 2.37
CA ASP A 123 2.87 -25.79 1.60
C ASP A 123 2.20 -24.55 2.20
N VAL A 124 0.93 -24.68 2.60
CA VAL A 124 0.19 -23.62 3.30
C VAL A 124 0.83 -23.33 4.66
N ALA A 125 1.20 -24.37 5.42
CA ALA A 125 1.84 -24.20 6.72
C ALA A 125 3.17 -23.43 6.59
N GLU A 126 4.00 -23.79 5.62
CA GLU A 126 5.29 -23.14 5.39
C GLU A 126 5.12 -21.69 4.91
N ALA A 127 4.16 -21.43 4.02
CA ALA A 127 3.83 -20.08 3.57
C ALA A 127 3.33 -19.20 4.72
N VAL A 128 2.38 -19.69 5.52
CA VAL A 128 1.82 -18.98 6.68
C VAL A 128 2.89 -18.74 7.74
N ARG A 129 3.79 -19.71 7.99
CA ARG A 129 4.90 -19.57 8.94
C ARG A 129 5.82 -18.39 8.59
N ARG A 130 6.16 -18.24 7.31
CA ARG A 130 7.03 -17.15 6.80
C ARG A 130 6.32 -15.79 6.76
N ALA A 131 4.99 -15.76 6.77
CA ALA A 131 4.24 -14.51 6.68
C ALA A 131 4.38 -13.64 7.95
N PRO A 132 4.50 -12.31 7.83
CA PRO A 132 4.55 -11.42 8.99
C PRO A 132 3.19 -11.32 9.69
N ASN A 133 3.18 -11.48 11.02
CA ASN A 133 1.96 -11.58 11.84
C ASN A 133 0.96 -10.43 11.59
N TRP A 134 1.46 -9.19 11.45
CA TRP A 134 0.67 -7.96 11.41
C TRP A 134 0.68 -7.25 10.06
N LYS A 135 0.94 -7.97 8.96
CA LYS A 135 0.67 -7.44 7.60
C LYS A 135 -0.84 -7.21 7.42
N SER A 136 -1.18 -6.28 6.53
CA SER A 136 -2.58 -5.99 6.18
C SER A 136 -3.31 -7.29 5.83
N PRO A 137 -4.47 -7.55 6.45
CA PRO A 137 -5.25 -8.74 6.16
C PRO A 137 -5.81 -8.66 4.74
N GLY A 138 -6.18 -9.81 4.18
CA GLY A 138 -6.87 -9.89 2.90
C GLY A 138 -8.28 -9.33 2.97
N LEU A 139 -9.07 -9.57 1.91
CA LEU A 139 -10.50 -9.24 1.88
C LEU A 139 -11.29 -9.91 3.01
N ASP A 140 -10.77 -11.02 3.54
CA ASP A 140 -11.30 -11.78 4.68
C ASP A 140 -11.09 -11.10 6.04
N GLY A 141 -10.25 -10.05 6.12
CA GLY A 141 -9.93 -9.38 7.38
C GLY A 141 -9.07 -10.20 8.35
N LEU A 142 -8.59 -11.38 7.93
CA LEU A 142 -7.80 -12.27 8.77
C LEU A 142 -6.31 -11.96 8.66
N HIS A 143 -5.70 -11.62 9.80
CA HIS A 143 -4.26 -11.46 9.89
C HIS A 143 -3.55 -12.82 9.90
N HIS A 144 -2.33 -12.86 9.35
CA HIS A 144 -1.48 -14.05 9.38
C HIS A 144 -1.24 -14.58 10.80
N TYR A 145 -1.27 -13.72 11.83
CA TYR A 145 -1.22 -14.14 13.23
C TYR A 145 -2.25 -15.23 13.55
N TRP A 146 -3.50 -15.05 13.10
CA TRP A 146 -4.58 -15.99 13.35
C TRP A 146 -4.44 -17.25 12.48
N LEU A 147 -4.04 -17.09 11.22
CA LEU A 147 -3.75 -18.23 10.34
C LEU A 147 -2.66 -19.14 10.90
N LYS A 148 -1.64 -18.60 11.57
CA LYS A 148 -0.62 -19.39 12.27
C LYS A 148 -1.19 -20.20 13.44
N GLY A 149 -2.26 -19.74 14.07
CA GLY A 149 -2.93 -20.44 15.16
C GLY A 149 -3.95 -21.49 14.70
N PHE A 150 -4.52 -21.32 13.50
CA PHE A 150 -5.60 -22.16 12.98
C PHE A 150 -5.11 -23.21 11.97
N MET A 151 -4.31 -24.16 12.45
CA MET A 151 -3.79 -25.28 11.64
C MET A 151 -4.91 -26.08 10.95
N VAL A 152 -6.09 -26.16 11.58
CA VAL A 152 -7.27 -26.86 11.03
C VAL A 152 -7.71 -26.28 9.68
N CYS A 153 -7.46 -24.98 9.44
CA CYS A 153 -7.83 -24.33 8.19
C CYS A 153 -6.89 -24.65 7.03
N TYR A 154 -5.71 -25.24 7.27
CA TYR A 154 -4.70 -25.44 6.21
C TYR A 154 -5.16 -26.43 5.16
N ALA A 155 -5.86 -27.49 5.56
CA ALA A 155 -6.45 -28.43 4.62
C ALA A 155 -7.49 -27.76 3.70
N VAL A 156 -8.32 -26.87 4.26
CA VAL A 156 -9.33 -26.14 3.48
C VAL A 156 -8.66 -25.14 2.53
N LEU A 157 -7.67 -24.38 3.00
CA LEU A 157 -6.93 -23.43 2.20
C LEU A 157 -6.19 -24.11 1.04
N ALA A 158 -5.49 -25.22 1.30
CA ALA A 158 -4.80 -25.99 0.28
C ALA A 158 -5.76 -26.44 -0.82
N ARG A 159 -6.93 -26.97 -0.43
CA ARG A 159 -7.99 -27.36 -1.38
C ARG A 159 -8.48 -26.17 -2.22
N GLN A 160 -8.77 -25.03 -1.59
CA GLN A 160 -9.24 -23.83 -2.31
C GLN A 160 -8.16 -23.27 -3.26
N PHE A 161 -6.89 -23.28 -2.86
CA PHE A 161 -5.80 -22.87 -3.74
C PHE A 161 -5.62 -23.83 -4.90
N GLN A 162 -5.76 -25.14 -4.67
CA GLN A 162 -5.73 -26.12 -5.75
C GLN A 162 -6.89 -25.94 -6.73
N GLU A 163 -8.10 -25.65 -6.23
CA GLU A 163 -9.27 -25.37 -7.06
C GLU A 163 -9.07 -24.13 -7.94
N ALA A 164 -8.31 -23.14 -7.51
CA ALA A 164 -8.02 -21.94 -8.30
C ALA A 164 -6.96 -22.13 -9.40
N LEU A 165 -6.19 -23.22 -9.34
CA LEU A 165 -5.20 -23.57 -10.38
C LEU A 165 -5.80 -24.39 -11.53
N ASN A 166 -6.96 -24.99 -11.31
CA ASN A 166 -7.70 -25.81 -12.27
C ASN A 166 -8.74 -24.97 -13.01
#